data_AF-A0A258H8B2-F1
#
_entry.id   AF-A0A258H8B2-F1
#
_cell.length_a   1.000
_cell.length_b   1.000
_cell.length_c   1.000
_cell.angle_alpha   90.00
_cell.angle_beta   90.00
_cell.angle_gamma   90.00
#
_symmetry.space_group_name_H-M   'P 1'
#
loop_
_entity.id
_entity.type
_entity.pdbx_description
1 polymer ?
#
loop_
_entity_poly.entity_id
_entity_poly.type
_entity_poly.pdbx_seq_one_letter_code
_entity_poly.pdbx_strand_id
1 'polypeptide(L)' 'AVGDRVLYSKYGGTEVKYGGEEFLVLSARDVLAVVVR' A
#
# COMPACT_ATOMS: atom_id res chain seq x y z
N ALA A 1 -8.29 -7.50 -1.41
CA ALA A 1 -7.98 -8.64 -0.53
C ALA A 1 -6.47 -8.66 -0.24
N VAL A 2 -6.04 -9.46 0.75
CA VAL A 2 -4.60 -9.66 0.99
C VAL A 2 -3.98 -10.27 -0.27
N GLY A 3 -2.87 -9.69 -0.73
CA GLY A 3 -2.18 -10.11 -1.96
C GLY A 3 -2.54 -9.30 -3.21
N ASP A 4 -3.52 -8.40 -3.15
CA ASP A 4 -3.88 -7.55 -4.28
C ASP A 4 -2.75 -6.57 -4.62
N ARG A 5 -2.51 -6.39 -5.91
CA ARG A 5 -1.66 -5.31 -6.42
C ARG A 5 -2.54 -4.09 -6.64
N VAL A 6 -2.17 -2.97 -6.04
CA VAL A 6 -3.00 -1.77 -6.03
C VAL A 6 -2.23 -0.54 -6.49
N LEU A 7 -2.96 0.42 -7.06
CA LEU A 7 -2.50 1.79 -7.25
C LEU A 7 -2.98 2.63 -6.06
N TYR A 8 -2.08 3.41 -5.48
CA TYR A 8 -2.37 4.28 -4.35
C TYR A 8 -1.78 5.68 -4.57
N SER A 9 -2.26 6.68 -3.83
CA SER A 9 -1.73 8.03 -3.92
C SER A 9 -0.29 8.13 -3.37
N LYS A 10 0.64 8.68 -4.15
CA LYS A 10 2.07 8.78 -3.80
C LYS A 10 2.36 9.60 -2.52
N TYR A 11 1.53 10.60 -2.23
CA TYR A 11 1.77 11.57 -1.15
C TYR A 11 0.94 11.21 0.08
N GLY A 12 1.27 10.09 0.74
CA GLY A 12 0.55 9.63 1.92
C GLY A 12 1.17 8.36 2.53
N GLY A 13 0.77 8.06 3.76
CA GLY A 13 1.21 6.87 4.49
C GLY A 13 2.45 7.09 5.38
N THR A 14 2.88 6.02 6.03
CA THR A 14 4.03 5.99 6.93
C THR A 14 4.89 4.78 6.59
N GLU A 15 6.17 5.02 6.34
CA GLU A 15 7.16 3.97 6.13
C GLU A 15 7.48 3.28 7.45
N VAL A 16 7.45 1.96 7.46
CA VAL A 16 7.70 1.14 8.65
C VAL A 16 8.66 0.02 8.27
N LYS A 17 9.69 -0.19 9.11
CA LYS A 17 10.61 -1.32 8.99
C LYS A 17 10.23 -2.40 9.99
N TYR A 18 9.99 -3.62 9.54
CA TYR A 18 9.64 -4.73 10.40
C TYR A 18 10.21 -6.04 9.84
N GLY A 19 10.86 -6.85 10.66
CA GLY A 19 11.40 -8.14 10.22
C GLY A 19 12.48 -8.08 9.13
N GLY A 20 13.13 -6.92 8.93
CA GLY A 20 14.11 -6.71 7.85
C GLY A 20 13.51 -6.26 6.52
N GLU A 21 12.18 -6.11 6.44
CA GLU A 21 11.47 -5.64 5.26
C GLU A 21 10.94 -4.21 5.46
N GLU A 22 10.77 -3.50 4.33
CA GLU A 22 10.22 -2.15 4.30
C GLU A 22 8.75 -2.21 3.86
N PHE A 23 7.88 -1.59 4.66
CA PHE A 23 6.45 -1.53 4.41
C PHE A 23 5.97 -0.08 4.36
N LEU A 24 4.86 0.15 3.66
CA LEU A 24 4.13 1.41 3.67
C LEU A 24 2.73 1.17 4.26
N VAL A 25 2.43 1.84 5.36
CA VAL A 25 1.10 1.83 5.98
C VAL A 25 0.34 3.05 5.50
N LEU A 26 -0.83 2.86 4.88
CA LEU A 26 -1.69 3.93 4.37
C LEU A 26 -3.16 3.65 4.67
N SER A 27 -3.99 4.67 4.58
CA SER A 27 -5.44 4.50 4.76
C SER A 27 -6.05 3.79 3.56
N ALA A 28 -7.07 2.97 3.78
CA ALA A 28 -7.79 2.29 2.71
C ALA A 28 -8.39 3.28 1.68
N ARG A 29 -8.72 4.51 2.11
CA ARG A 29 -9.25 5.56 1.23
C ARG A 29 -8.23 6.04 0.18
N ASP A 30 -6.94 5.83 0.44
CA ASP A 30 -5.85 6.28 -0.44
C ASP A 30 -5.55 5.24 -1.54
N VAL A 31 -6.25 4.11 -1.54
CA VAL A 31 -6.22 3.09 -2.60
C VAL A 31 -7.17 3.52 -3.72
N LEU A 32 -6.60 3.74 -4.91
CA LEU A 32 -7.32 4.27 -6.07
C LEU A 32 -7.92 3.18 -6.95
N ALA A 33 -7.20 2.07 -7.12
CA ALA A 33 -7.63 0.95 -7.96
C ALA A 33 -6.90 -0.35 -7.61
N VAL A 34 -7.54 -1.48 -7.91
CA VAL A 34 -6.92 -2.82 -7.92
C VAL A 34 -6.49 -3.14 -9.36
N VAL A 35 -5.26 -3.61 -9.54
CA VAL A 35 -4.71 -4.01 -10.83
C VAL A 35 -4.96 -5.51 -11.03
N VAL A 36 -5.93 -5.83 -11.88
CA VAL A 36 -6.25 -7.19 -12.35
C VAL A 36 -5.74 -7.36 -13.78
N ARG A 37 -5.18 -8.54 -14.08
CA ARG A 37 -4.66 -8.90 -15.40
C ARG A 37 -5.77 -9.42 -16.31
#